data_AF-A0A9E4RSY7-F1
#
_entry.id   AF-A0A9E4RSY7-F1
#
_cell.length_a   1.000
_cell.length_b   1.000
_cell.length_c   1.000
_cell.angle_alpha   90.00
_cell.angle_beta   90.00
_cell.angle_gamma   90.00
#
_symmetry.space_group_name_H-M   'P 1'
#
loop_
_entity.id
_entity.type
_entity.pdbx_description
1 polymer ?
#
loop_
_entity_poly.entity_id
_entity_poly.type
_entity_poly.pdbx_seq_one_letter_code
_entity_poly.pdbx_strand_id
1 'polypeptide(L)'
;IVLILLWNVTGDRPGPVNLRNKLGTQLTSLRRAFDGTGMWSIFTVSAVRGMGDRSYIFFLPLYLREDLDKSFLSIAVHVALVAAPGIISGPILGALSDRVGRKLIIVLLMAVAIILPITTVLGGAGLWMTLSVGIFGVFHSSVNSLTQAAAIDEAEGQGLDATFMGLMWGSNAFFGAGAAIAVGWLVGAYGWPAAFYCASALFLLGTLAAMLMPSSRSRRPGRVGAVA
;
A
#
# COMPACT_ATOMS: atom_id res chain seq x y z
N ILE A 1 2.00 8.98 28.00
CA ILE A 1 1.63 10.18 27.19
C ILE A 1 0.24 10.02 26.57
N VAL A 2 -0.02 9.03 25.71
CA VAL A 2 -1.34 8.79 25.09
C VAL A 2 -2.47 8.61 26.12
N LEU A 3 -2.27 7.79 27.15
CA LEU A 3 -3.27 7.58 28.22
C LEU A 3 -3.53 8.84 29.08
N ILE A 4 -2.56 9.74 29.18
CA ILE A 4 -2.69 11.00 29.94
C ILE A 4 -3.51 12.02 29.12
N LEU A 5 -3.33 12.03 27.79
CA LEU A 5 -4.10 12.87 26.87
C LEU A 5 -5.57 12.42 26.75
N LEU A 6 -5.83 11.11 26.83
CA LEU A 6 -7.20 10.56 26.75
C LEU A 6 -7.99 10.66 28.06
N TRP A 7 -7.34 10.94 29.18
CA TRP A 7 -8.02 11.10 30.49
C TRP A 7 -9.01 12.27 30.49
N ASN A 8 -8.77 13.30 29.68
CA ASN A 8 -9.62 14.50 29.62
C ASN A 8 -10.72 14.41 28.54
N VAL A 9 -10.84 13.28 27.84
CA VAL A 9 -11.87 13.01 26.84
C VAL A 9 -12.92 12.11 27.46
N THR A 10 -13.58 12.59 28.51
CA THR A 10 -14.73 11.93 29.12
C THR A 10 -15.96 12.26 28.31
N GLY A 11 -16.08 11.69 27.10
CA GLY A 11 -17.33 11.70 26.35
C GLY A 11 -18.39 10.87 27.08
N ASP A 12 -19.67 11.17 26.83
CA ASP A 12 -20.77 10.37 27.34
C ASP A 12 -20.52 8.88 27.10
N ARG A 13 -20.73 8.07 28.14
CA ARG A 13 -20.60 6.61 28.01
C ARG A 13 -21.54 6.18 26.88
N PRO A 14 -21.03 5.54 25.81
CA PRO A 14 -21.90 5.11 24.72
C PRO A 14 -22.99 4.23 25.32
N GLY A 15 -24.25 4.59 25.03
CA GLY A 15 -25.41 3.82 25.47
C GLY A 15 -25.32 2.35 25.02
N PRO A 16 -26.18 1.46 25.52
CA PRO A 16 -26.13 0.03 25.23
C PRO A 16 -26.07 -0.22 23.71
N VAL A 17 -24.90 -0.63 23.22
CA VAL A 17 -24.67 -0.84 21.79
C VAL A 17 -25.28 -2.18 21.42
N ASN A 18 -26.35 -2.16 20.64
CA ASN A 18 -26.89 -3.38 20.07
C ASN A 18 -25.95 -3.86 18.94
N LEU A 19 -24.99 -4.71 19.33
CA LEU A 19 -23.89 -5.16 18.48
C LEU A 19 -24.40 -5.81 17.18
N ARG A 20 -25.46 -6.62 17.26
CA ARG A 20 -26.07 -7.30 16.11
C ARG A 20 -26.60 -6.31 15.07
N ASN A 21 -27.33 -5.30 15.52
CA ASN A 21 -27.87 -4.27 14.61
C ASN A 21 -26.75 -3.42 14.01
N LYS A 22 -25.74 -3.06 14.82
CA LYS A 22 -24.58 -2.28 14.36
C LYS A 22 -23.70 -3.05 13.36
N LEU A 23 -23.51 -4.35 13.56
CA LEU A 23 -22.83 -5.23 12.61
C LEU A 23 -23.62 -5.37 11.30
N GLY A 24 -24.95 -5.54 11.40
CA GLY A 24 -25.82 -5.62 10.23
C GLY A 24 -25.80 -4.34 9.39
N THR A 25 -25.83 -3.17 10.03
CA THR A 25 -25.74 -1.89 9.31
C THR A 25 -24.37 -1.68 8.70
N GLN A 26 -23.29 -1.98 9.42
CA GLN A 26 -21.91 -1.95 8.90
C GLN A 26 -21.75 -2.84 7.66
N LEU A 27 -22.25 -4.09 7.71
CA LEU A 27 -22.15 -5.02 6.58
C LEU A 27 -22.94 -4.53 5.36
N THR A 28 -24.12 -3.93 5.59
CA THR A 28 -24.93 -3.37 4.51
C THR A 28 -24.27 -2.16 3.88
N SER A 29 -23.69 -1.26 4.68
CA SER A 29 -22.93 -0.10 4.19
C SER A 29 -21.69 -0.55 3.43
N LEU A 30 -20.95 -1.54 3.95
CA LEU A 30 -19.80 -2.12 3.27
C LEU A 30 -20.19 -2.66 1.90
N ARG A 31 -21.25 -3.47 1.81
CA ARG A 31 -21.74 -4.00 0.55
C ARG A 31 -22.10 -2.90 -0.45
N ARG A 32 -22.82 -1.86 -0.01
CA ARG A 32 -23.17 -0.71 -0.86
C ARG A 32 -21.94 0.03 -1.37
N ALA A 33 -20.90 0.18 -0.55
CA ALA A 33 -19.65 0.76 -0.98
C ALA A 33 -19.03 -0.03 -2.13
N PHE A 34 -19.07 -1.37 -2.09
CA PHE A 34 -18.57 -2.20 -3.18
C PHE A 34 -19.48 -2.23 -4.42
N ASP A 35 -20.79 -2.11 -4.28
CA ASP A 35 -21.75 -2.24 -5.40
C ASP A 35 -21.88 -0.98 -6.29
N GLY A 36 -21.43 0.19 -5.83
CA GLY A 36 -21.68 1.47 -6.51
C GLY A 36 -20.47 2.41 -6.67
N THR A 37 -19.28 1.99 -6.24
CA THR A 37 -18.09 2.85 -6.25
C THR A 37 -16.89 2.16 -6.92
N GLY A 38 -15.77 2.88 -7.08
CA GLY A 38 -14.52 2.27 -7.52
C GLY A 38 -13.79 1.45 -6.46
N MET A 39 -14.42 1.12 -5.33
CA MET A 39 -13.80 0.38 -4.23
C MET A 39 -13.15 -0.93 -4.68
N TRP A 40 -13.78 -1.67 -5.61
CA TRP A 40 -13.21 -2.89 -6.17
C TRP A 40 -11.82 -2.66 -6.77
N SER A 41 -11.66 -1.62 -7.58
CA SER A 41 -10.38 -1.30 -8.19
C SER A 41 -9.32 -0.93 -7.15
N ILE A 42 -9.68 -0.17 -6.12
CA ILE A 42 -8.77 0.24 -5.03
C ILE A 42 -8.28 -1.00 -4.26
N PHE A 43 -9.20 -1.92 -3.94
CA PHE A 43 -8.86 -3.15 -3.24
C PHE A 43 -8.02 -4.10 -4.09
N THR A 44 -8.33 -4.23 -5.38
CA THR A 44 -7.50 -5.00 -6.32
C THR A 44 -6.09 -4.44 -6.39
N VAL A 45 -5.94 -3.12 -6.53
CA VAL A 45 -4.62 -2.44 -6.51
C VAL A 45 -3.89 -2.74 -5.21
N SER A 46 -4.57 -2.60 -4.06
CA SER A 46 -3.98 -2.86 -2.74
C SER A 46 -3.50 -4.31 -2.59
N ALA A 47 -4.31 -5.27 -3.04
CA ALA A 47 -4.01 -6.70 -2.98
C ALA A 47 -2.83 -7.07 -3.89
N VAL A 48 -2.91 -6.71 -5.18
CA VAL A 48 -1.87 -7.03 -6.18
C VAL A 48 -0.55 -6.34 -5.84
N ARG A 49 -0.59 -5.08 -5.42
CA ARG A 49 0.58 -4.40 -4.86
C ARG A 49 1.14 -5.13 -3.66
N GLY A 50 0.29 -5.53 -2.72
CA GLY A 50 0.69 -6.26 -1.52
C GLY A 50 1.44 -7.54 -1.84
N MET A 51 0.98 -8.27 -2.86
CA MET A 51 1.67 -9.45 -3.39
C MET A 51 3.05 -9.09 -3.96
N GLY A 52 3.15 -8.03 -4.77
CA GLY A 52 4.42 -7.56 -5.34
C GLY A 52 5.41 -7.12 -4.26
N ASP A 53 4.94 -6.37 -3.27
CA ASP A 53 5.73 -5.95 -2.11
C ASP A 53 6.25 -7.15 -1.33
N ARG A 54 5.41 -8.15 -1.06
CA ARG A 54 5.84 -9.37 -0.35
C ARG A 54 6.88 -10.13 -1.16
N SER A 55 6.69 -10.23 -2.47
CA SER A 55 7.61 -10.89 -3.39
C SER A 55 8.98 -10.20 -3.44
N TYR A 56 9.02 -8.88 -3.28
CA TYR A 56 10.28 -8.12 -3.24
C TYR A 56 10.92 -8.12 -1.84
N ILE A 57 10.20 -7.61 -0.82
CA ILE A 57 10.75 -7.33 0.51
C ILE A 57 11.12 -8.62 1.25
N PHE A 58 10.32 -9.67 1.12
CA PHE A 58 10.58 -10.93 1.81
C PHE A 58 11.82 -11.64 1.28
N PHE A 59 11.99 -11.65 -0.05
CA PHE A 59 13.09 -12.37 -0.71
C PHE A 59 14.35 -11.52 -0.87
N LEU A 60 14.28 -10.20 -0.73
CA LEU A 60 15.45 -9.32 -0.85
C LEU A 60 16.61 -9.72 0.06
N PRO A 61 16.44 -9.91 1.39
CA PRO A 61 17.56 -10.30 2.26
C PRO A 61 18.18 -11.65 1.87
N LEU A 62 17.35 -12.59 1.40
CA LEU A 62 17.78 -13.91 0.98
C LEU A 62 18.59 -13.84 -0.32
N TYR A 63 18.11 -13.08 -1.31
CA TYR A 63 18.86 -12.80 -2.54
C TYR A 63 20.22 -12.14 -2.26
N LEU A 64 20.24 -11.12 -1.39
CA LEU A 64 21.49 -10.45 -1.03
C LEU A 64 22.48 -11.40 -0.35
N ARG A 65 21.97 -12.36 0.44
CA ARG A 65 22.79 -13.31 1.19
C ARG A 65 23.29 -14.45 0.34
N GLU A 66 22.39 -15.10 -0.39
CA GLU A 66 22.60 -16.41 -1.02
C GLU A 66 23.06 -16.29 -2.47
N ASP A 67 22.74 -15.19 -3.17
CA ASP A 67 23.11 -14.99 -4.58
C ASP A 67 24.25 -13.97 -4.75
N LEU A 68 24.34 -12.99 -3.82
CA LEU A 68 25.33 -11.92 -3.87
C LEU A 68 26.37 -11.96 -2.74
N ASP A 69 26.34 -13.00 -1.89
CA ASP A 69 27.25 -13.23 -0.78
C ASP A 69 27.48 -12.00 0.13
N LYS A 70 26.47 -11.13 0.27
CA LYS A 70 26.62 -9.90 1.06
C LYS A 70 26.72 -10.20 2.55
N SER A 71 27.48 -9.35 3.24
CA SER A 71 27.62 -9.39 4.70
C SER A 71 26.32 -9.01 5.40
N PHE A 72 26.13 -9.49 6.63
CA PHE A 72 24.97 -9.15 7.47
C PHE A 72 24.76 -7.65 7.64
N LEU A 73 25.85 -6.88 7.81
CA LEU A 73 25.77 -5.42 7.90
C LEU A 73 25.21 -4.82 6.60
N SER A 74 25.66 -5.29 5.45
CA SER A 74 25.15 -4.81 4.17
C SER A 74 23.67 -5.14 4.00
N ILE A 75 23.25 -6.35 4.36
CA ILE A 75 21.84 -6.76 4.32
C ILE A 75 20.99 -5.86 5.23
N ALA A 76 21.44 -5.61 6.46
CA ALA A 76 20.75 -4.73 7.41
C ALA A 76 20.59 -3.31 6.87
N VAL A 77 21.64 -2.76 6.23
CA VAL A 77 21.59 -1.45 5.56
C VAL A 77 20.55 -1.44 4.45
N HIS A 78 20.47 -2.49 3.61
CA HIS A 78 19.48 -2.55 2.54
C HIS A 78 18.05 -2.68 3.07
N VAL A 79 17.82 -3.46 4.12
CA VAL A 79 16.51 -3.54 4.78
C VAL A 79 16.12 -2.19 5.39
N ALA A 80 17.07 -1.48 6.01
CA ALA A 80 16.85 -0.13 6.51
C ALA A 80 16.54 0.87 5.38
N LEU A 81 17.19 0.74 4.22
CA LEU A 81 16.93 1.55 3.02
C LEU A 81 15.54 1.31 2.43
N VAL A 82 14.90 0.18 2.66
CA VAL A 82 13.50 -0.02 2.27
C VAL A 82 12.56 0.79 3.19
N ALA A 83 12.86 0.88 4.49
CA ALA A 83 11.96 1.53 5.45
C ALA A 83 12.19 3.04 5.57
N ALA A 84 13.44 3.47 5.73
CA ALA A 84 13.80 4.83 6.15
C ALA A 84 13.40 5.93 5.13
N PRO A 85 13.64 5.79 3.82
CA PRO A 85 13.25 6.81 2.84
C PRO A 85 11.74 7.06 2.81
N GLY A 86 10.96 6.01 3.10
CA GLY A 86 9.51 6.06 3.17
C GLY A 86 8.94 7.02 4.21
N ILE A 87 9.68 7.27 5.29
CA ILE A 87 9.26 8.16 6.38
C ILE A 87 9.17 9.61 5.89
N ILE A 88 10.11 10.02 5.04
CA ILE A 88 10.19 11.38 4.51
C ILE A 88 9.33 11.50 3.25
N SER A 89 9.36 10.48 2.39
CA SER A 89 8.64 10.53 1.12
C SER A 89 7.13 10.45 1.27
N GLY A 90 6.64 9.71 2.26
CA GLY A 90 5.21 9.51 2.50
C GLY A 90 4.44 10.85 2.62
N PRO A 91 4.83 11.76 3.52
CA PRO A 91 4.21 13.08 3.63
C PRO A 91 4.29 13.92 2.35
N ILE A 92 5.45 13.93 1.68
CA ILE A 92 5.69 14.74 0.47
C ILE A 92 4.80 14.27 -0.68
N LEU A 93 4.81 12.97 -0.97
CA LEU A 93 4.03 12.37 -2.04
C LEU A 93 2.54 12.33 -1.70
N GLY A 94 2.19 12.22 -0.41
CA GLY A 94 0.82 12.42 0.08
C GLY A 94 0.31 13.82 -0.27
N ALA A 95 1.02 14.86 0.17
CA ALA A 95 0.65 16.25 -0.12
C ALA A 95 0.63 16.56 -1.62
N LEU A 96 1.53 15.98 -2.40
CA LEU A 96 1.52 16.11 -3.86
C LEU A 96 0.29 15.43 -4.48
N SER A 97 -0.08 14.25 -3.99
CA SER A 97 -1.24 13.49 -4.45
C SER A 97 -2.56 14.19 -4.16
N ASP A 98 -2.65 14.90 -3.05
CA ASP A 98 -3.84 15.67 -2.70
C ASP A 98 -4.06 16.86 -3.64
N ARG A 99 -2.97 17.43 -4.20
CA ARG A 99 -3.03 18.56 -5.15
C ARG A 99 -3.26 18.13 -6.59
N VAL A 100 -2.57 17.08 -7.04
CA VAL A 100 -2.56 16.66 -8.45
C VAL A 100 -3.62 15.58 -8.72
N GLY A 101 -4.08 14.88 -7.68
CA GLY A 101 -5.03 13.78 -7.74
C GLY A 101 -4.36 12.44 -7.39
N ARG A 102 -4.96 11.72 -6.43
CA ARG A 102 -4.41 10.46 -5.90
C ARG A 102 -4.17 9.42 -6.99
N LYS A 103 -5.15 9.21 -7.87
CA LYS A 103 -5.08 8.24 -8.96
C LYS A 103 -3.82 8.42 -9.80
N LEU A 104 -3.52 9.65 -10.23
CA LEU A 104 -2.39 9.92 -11.11
C LEU A 104 -1.06 9.57 -10.42
N ILE A 105 -0.89 10.01 -9.17
CA ILE A 105 0.34 9.73 -8.43
C ILE A 105 0.48 8.23 -8.13
N ILE A 106 -0.60 7.53 -7.78
CA ILE A 106 -0.58 6.07 -7.58
C ILE A 106 -0.12 5.35 -8.86
N VAL A 107 -0.69 5.70 -10.02
CA VAL A 107 -0.34 5.07 -11.30
C VAL A 107 1.13 5.33 -11.67
N LEU A 108 1.61 6.57 -11.52
CA LEU A 108 3.00 6.92 -11.83
C LEU A 108 3.97 6.18 -10.92
N LEU A 109 3.69 6.16 -9.61
CA LEU A 109 4.50 5.43 -8.65
C LEU A 109 4.51 3.94 -8.99
N MET A 110 3.35 3.34 -9.27
CA MET A 110 3.23 1.92 -9.63
C MET A 110 4.02 1.58 -10.90
N ALA A 111 3.98 2.46 -11.90
CA ALA A 111 4.74 2.29 -13.13
C ALA A 111 6.26 2.29 -12.89
N VAL A 112 6.76 3.16 -12.01
CA VAL A 112 8.18 3.16 -11.61
C VAL A 112 8.54 1.84 -10.92
N ALA A 113 7.66 1.33 -10.07
CA ALA A 113 7.91 0.08 -9.33
C ALA A 113 7.96 -1.18 -10.20
N ILE A 114 7.54 -1.13 -11.46
CA ILE A 114 7.76 -2.22 -12.41
C ILE A 114 9.26 -2.38 -12.68
N ILE A 115 9.99 -1.27 -12.78
CA ILE A 115 11.39 -1.24 -13.22
C ILE A 115 12.33 -1.58 -12.05
N LEU A 116 12.01 -1.15 -10.83
CA LEU A 116 12.90 -1.26 -9.68
C LEU A 116 13.33 -2.71 -9.35
N PRO A 117 12.45 -3.71 -9.34
CA PRO A 117 12.88 -5.09 -9.12
C PRO A 117 13.78 -5.63 -10.23
N ILE A 118 13.51 -5.26 -11.48
CA ILE A 118 14.35 -5.65 -12.62
C ILE A 118 15.75 -5.04 -12.48
N THR A 119 15.84 -3.75 -12.15
CA THR A 119 17.14 -3.07 -11.97
C THR A 119 17.88 -3.53 -10.73
N THR A 120 17.17 -4.00 -9.68
CA THR A 120 17.79 -4.68 -8.53
C THR A 120 18.50 -5.96 -8.94
N VAL A 121 17.90 -6.77 -9.80
CA VAL A 121 18.53 -7.99 -10.33
C VAL A 121 19.69 -7.65 -11.26
N LEU A 122 19.45 -6.81 -12.27
CA LEU A 122 20.47 -6.43 -13.27
C LEU A 122 21.66 -5.69 -12.64
N GLY A 123 21.43 -4.98 -11.53
CA GLY A 123 22.47 -4.29 -10.78
C GLY A 123 23.42 -5.21 -10.01
N GLY A 124 23.06 -6.49 -9.81
CA GLY A 124 23.85 -7.46 -9.06
C GLY A 124 24.29 -6.91 -7.70
N ALA A 125 25.58 -7.07 -7.37
CA ALA A 125 26.14 -6.54 -6.14
C ALA A 125 26.49 -5.03 -6.16
N GLY A 126 26.24 -4.33 -7.28
CA GLY A 126 26.69 -2.96 -7.53
C GLY A 126 25.77 -1.85 -6.99
N LEU A 127 26.14 -0.61 -7.29
CA LEU A 127 25.44 0.61 -6.83
C LEU A 127 23.99 0.69 -7.32
N TRP A 128 23.71 0.21 -8.54
CA TRP A 128 22.36 0.26 -9.13
C TRP A 128 21.34 -0.55 -8.34
N MET A 129 21.75 -1.67 -7.75
CA MET A 129 20.90 -2.46 -6.87
C MET A 129 20.54 -1.68 -5.60
N THR A 130 21.53 -1.06 -4.94
CA THR A 130 21.30 -0.25 -3.73
C THR A 130 20.40 0.95 -4.01
N LEU A 131 20.60 1.65 -5.13
CA LEU A 131 19.73 2.75 -5.55
C LEU A 131 18.30 2.27 -5.82
N SER A 132 18.14 1.13 -6.50
CA SER A 132 16.82 0.55 -6.78
C SER A 132 16.08 0.19 -5.47
N VAL A 133 16.78 -0.42 -4.50
CA VAL A 133 16.23 -0.73 -3.18
C VAL A 133 15.82 0.54 -2.40
N GLY A 134 16.65 1.58 -2.41
CA GLY A 134 16.34 2.84 -1.74
C GLY A 134 15.13 3.56 -2.36
N ILE A 135 15.07 3.64 -3.70
CA ILE A 135 13.92 4.22 -4.41
C ILE A 135 12.66 3.37 -4.19
N PHE A 136 12.80 2.05 -4.13
CA PHE A 136 11.70 1.16 -3.82
C PHE A 136 11.08 1.46 -2.45
N GLY A 137 11.89 1.78 -1.44
CA GLY A 137 11.41 2.18 -0.12
C GLY A 137 10.54 3.45 -0.12
N VAL A 138 10.95 4.46 -0.89
CA VAL A 138 10.18 5.70 -1.12
C VAL A 138 8.81 5.37 -1.72
N PHE A 139 8.81 4.54 -2.76
CA PHE A 139 7.61 4.10 -3.46
C PHE A 139 6.67 3.30 -2.55
N HIS A 140 7.20 2.30 -1.85
CA HIS A 140 6.46 1.34 -1.04
C HIS A 140 5.59 2.05 -0.01
N SER A 141 6.19 2.95 0.76
CA SER A 141 5.49 3.70 1.81
C SER A 141 4.46 4.66 1.23
N SER A 142 4.78 5.31 0.12
CA SER A 142 3.91 6.31 -0.50
C SER A 142 2.67 5.66 -1.11
N VAL A 143 2.81 4.60 -1.90
CA VAL A 143 1.60 3.98 -2.47
C VAL A 143 0.74 3.33 -1.40
N ASN A 144 1.33 2.79 -0.34
CA ASN A 144 0.56 2.26 0.77
C ASN A 144 -0.35 3.34 1.41
N SER A 145 0.20 4.52 1.73
CA SER A 145 -0.59 5.61 2.31
C SER A 145 -1.61 6.20 1.33
N LEU A 146 -1.23 6.39 0.06
CA LEU A 146 -2.13 6.92 -0.97
C LEU A 146 -3.31 5.99 -1.25
N THR A 147 -3.10 4.67 -1.28
CA THR A 147 -4.16 3.69 -1.54
C THR A 147 -5.13 3.64 -0.36
N GLN A 148 -4.63 3.71 0.88
CA GLN A 148 -5.46 3.79 2.09
C GLN A 148 -6.30 5.07 2.09
N ALA A 149 -5.69 6.20 1.77
CA ALA A 149 -6.41 7.46 1.68
C ALA A 149 -7.47 7.45 0.56
N ALA A 150 -7.17 6.85 -0.60
CA ALA A 150 -8.16 6.70 -1.68
C ALA A 150 -9.36 5.83 -1.26
N ALA A 151 -9.14 4.76 -0.48
CA ALA A 151 -10.22 3.93 0.04
C ALA A 151 -11.10 4.70 1.05
N ILE A 152 -10.48 5.51 1.91
CA ILE A 152 -11.19 6.35 2.88
C ILE A 152 -11.99 7.46 2.15
N ASP A 153 -11.40 8.10 1.15
CA ASP A 153 -12.07 9.14 0.36
C ASP A 153 -13.31 8.59 -0.36
N GLU A 154 -13.25 7.35 -0.89
CA GLU A 154 -14.38 6.69 -1.53
C GLU A 154 -15.47 6.26 -0.52
N ALA A 155 -15.06 6.03 0.73
CA ALA A 155 -15.93 5.64 1.84
C ALA A 155 -16.48 6.83 2.65
N GLU A 156 -16.18 8.06 2.24
CA GLU A 156 -16.44 9.26 3.03
C GLU A 156 -17.91 9.34 3.47
N GLY A 157 -18.13 9.58 4.77
CA GLY A 157 -19.47 9.70 5.36
C GLY A 157 -20.17 8.38 5.67
N GLN A 158 -19.55 7.23 5.40
CA GLN A 158 -20.16 5.91 5.67
C GLN A 158 -19.76 5.31 7.03
N GLY A 159 -18.80 5.90 7.74
CA GLY A 159 -18.31 5.40 9.03
C GLY A 159 -17.61 4.04 8.94
N LEU A 160 -17.00 3.75 7.79
CA LEU A 160 -16.38 2.47 7.45
C LEU A 160 -14.85 2.52 7.47
N ASP A 161 -14.25 3.63 7.89
CA ASP A 161 -12.80 3.88 7.79
C ASP A 161 -11.99 2.74 8.45
N ALA A 162 -12.33 2.37 9.69
CA ALA A 162 -11.68 1.28 10.40
C ALA A 162 -11.91 -0.09 9.73
N THR A 163 -13.11 -0.31 9.18
CA THR A 163 -13.47 -1.55 8.47
C THR A 163 -12.69 -1.69 7.18
N PHE A 164 -12.53 -0.61 6.40
CA PHE A 164 -11.73 -0.61 5.19
C PHE A 164 -10.25 -0.78 5.48
N MET A 165 -9.72 -0.10 6.50
CA MET A 165 -8.36 -0.32 6.95
C MET A 165 -8.12 -1.79 7.34
N GLY A 166 -9.00 -2.37 8.15
CA GLY A 166 -8.94 -3.79 8.51
C GLY A 166 -8.98 -4.70 7.28
N LEU A 167 -9.90 -4.44 6.34
CA LEU A 167 -10.03 -5.22 5.11
C LEU A 167 -8.80 -5.09 4.21
N MET A 168 -8.19 -3.90 4.11
CA MET A 168 -6.98 -3.68 3.31
C MET A 168 -5.78 -4.44 3.88
N TRP A 169 -5.55 -4.33 5.18
CA TRP A 169 -4.47 -5.05 5.85
C TRP A 169 -4.70 -6.57 5.84
N GLY A 170 -5.94 -7.02 6.06
CA GLY A 170 -6.32 -8.43 5.99
C GLY A 170 -6.15 -9.01 4.59
N SER A 171 -6.61 -8.28 3.57
CA SER A 171 -6.42 -8.63 2.16
C SER A 171 -4.93 -8.71 1.80
N ASN A 172 -4.15 -7.69 2.18
CA ASN A 172 -2.71 -7.66 1.93
C ASN A 172 -1.98 -8.82 2.61
N ALA A 173 -2.36 -9.17 3.85
CA ALA A 173 -1.79 -10.31 4.55
C ALA A 173 -2.15 -11.64 3.86
N PHE A 174 -3.42 -11.84 3.51
CA PHE A 174 -3.89 -13.07 2.85
C PHE A 174 -3.23 -13.26 1.48
N PHE A 175 -3.35 -12.28 0.59
CA PHE A 175 -2.76 -12.37 -0.74
C PHE A 175 -1.23 -12.31 -0.71
N GLY A 176 -0.64 -11.52 0.20
CA GLY A 176 0.81 -11.46 0.39
C GLY A 176 1.39 -12.79 0.87
N ALA A 177 0.70 -13.51 1.77
CA ALA A 177 1.10 -14.86 2.18
C ALA A 177 1.01 -15.85 1.01
N GLY A 178 -0.10 -15.81 0.25
CA GLY A 178 -0.25 -16.64 -0.95
C GLY A 178 0.84 -16.37 -1.99
N ALA A 179 1.19 -15.10 -2.21
CA ALA A 179 2.28 -14.70 -3.09
C ALA A 179 3.63 -15.20 -2.59
N ALA A 180 3.93 -15.08 -1.29
CA ALA A 180 5.19 -15.58 -0.74
C ALA A 180 5.37 -17.10 -0.94
N ILE A 181 4.30 -17.87 -0.79
CA ILE A 181 4.32 -19.32 -1.05
C ILE A 181 4.56 -19.60 -2.54
N ALA A 182 3.78 -18.96 -3.42
CA ALA A 182 3.89 -19.17 -4.86
C ALA A 182 5.27 -18.75 -5.40
N VAL A 183 5.78 -17.61 -4.94
CA VAL A 183 7.11 -17.09 -5.32
C VAL A 183 8.22 -17.92 -4.71
N GLY A 184 8.04 -18.45 -3.49
CA GLY A 184 9.01 -19.39 -2.90
C GLY A 184 9.19 -20.64 -3.77
N TRP A 185 8.09 -21.17 -4.32
CA TRP A 185 8.14 -22.25 -5.32
C TRP A 185 8.88 -21.84 -6.59
N LEU A 186 8.62 -20.63 -7.10
CA LEU A 186 9.28 -20.09 -8.29
C LEU A 186 10.79 -19.92 -8.08
N VAL A 187 11.21 -19.43 -6.91
CA VAL A 187 12.61 -19.29 -6.52
C VAL A 187 13.30 -20.66 -6.47
N GLY A 188 12.63 -21.68 -5.94
CA GLY A 188 13.17 -23.04 -5.94
C GLY A 188 13.44 -23.61 -7.33
N ALA A 189 12.67 -23.21 -8.34
CA ALA A 189 12.79 -23.71 -9.71
C ALA A 189 13.72 -22.86 -10.61
N TYR A 190 13.71 -21.53 -10.45
CA TYR A 190 14.37 -20.58 -11.36
C TYR A 190 15.41 -19.68 -10.68
N GLY A 191 15.65 -19.87 -9.37
CA GLY A 191 16.58 -19.08 -8.58
C GLY A 191 16.00 -17.79 -8.01
N TRP A 192 16.79 -17.11 -7.17
CA TRP A 192 16.39 -15.89 -6.46
C TRP A 192 15.91 -14.73 -7.35
N PRO A 193 16.50 -14.47 -8.54
CA PRO A 193 16.02 -13.42 -9.44
C PRO A 193 14.54 -13.53 -9.83
N ALA A 194 14.00 -14.75 -9.85
CA ALA A 194 12.61 -14.99 -10.24
C ALA A 194 11.59 -14.28 -9.33
N ALA A 195 11.91 -14.11 -8.04
CA ALA A 195 11.06 -13.36 -7.11
C ALA A 195 10.88 -11.89 -7.53
N PHE A 196 11.95 -11.28 -8.02
CA PHE A 196 11.94 -9.88 -8.45
C PHE A 196 11.20 -9.70 -9.77
N TYR A 197 11.39 -10.61 -10.73
CA TYR A 197 10.61 -10.59 -11.96
C TYR A 197 9.13 -10.81 -11.72
N CYS A 198 8.78 -11.70 -10.79
CA CYS A 198 7.39 -11.88 -10.35
C CYS A 198 6.84 -10.61 -9.69
N ALA A 199 7.63 -9.95 -8.83
CA ALA A 199 7.25 -8.67 -8.23
C ALA A 199 6.96 -7.61 -9.31
N SER A 200 7.83 -7.48 -10.33
CA SER A 200 7.61 -6.57 -11.46
C SER A 200 6.34 -6.89 -12.26
N ALA A 201 6.07 -8.16 -12.51
CA ALA A 201 4.83 -8.57 -13.18
C ALA A 201 3.59 -8.21 -12.34
N LEU A 202 3.65 -8.40 -11.02
CA LEU A 202 2.58 -7.98 -10.11
C LEU A 202 2.42 -6.46 -10.07
N PHE A 203 3.51 -5.68 -10.06
CA PHE A 203 3.41 -4.22 -10.14
C PHE A 203 2.87 -3.73 -11.48
N LEU A 204 3.13 -4.45 -12.59
CA LEU A 204 2.51 -4.16 -13.87
C LEU A 204 0.99 -4.37 -13.80
N LEU A 205 0.55 -5.52 -13.28
CA LEU A 205 -0.87 -5.79 -13.07
C LEU A 205 -1.52 -4.77 -12.12
N GLY A 206 -0.80 -4.37 -11.06
CA GLY A 206 -1.21 -3.32 -10.12
C GLY A 206 -1.36 -1.96 -10.80
N THR A 207 -0.44 -1.60 -11.69
CA THR A 207 -0.51 -0.38 -12.50
C THR A 207 -1.75 -0.39 -13.39
N LEU A 208 -2.01 -1.50 -14.08
CA LEU A 208 -3.19 -1.65 -14.93
C LEU A 208 -4.48 -1.54 -14.11
N ALA A 209 -4.54 -2.15 -12.93
CA ALA A 209 -5.67 -2.01 -12.02
C ALA A 209 -5.83 -0.57 -11.50
N ALA A 210 -4.72 0.14 -11.25
CA ALA A 210 -4.73 1.52 -10.79
C ALA A 210 -5.25 2.49 -11.86
N MET A 211 -5.04 2.18 -13.14
CA MET A 211 -5.63 2.95 -14.24
C MET A 211 -7.16 2.88 -14.25
N LEU A 212 -7.76 1.83 -13.67
CA LEU A 212 -9.20 1.67 -13.53
C LEU A 212 -9.78 2.38 -12.31
N MET A 213 -8.95 2.90 -11.40
CA MET A 213 -9.42 3.64 -10.23
C MET A 213 -10.25 4.87 -10.62
N PRO A 214 -11.24 5.28 -9.80
CA PRO A 214 -11.91 6.56 -10.00
C PRO A 214 -10.91 7.70 -9.91
N SER A 215 -11.04 8.68 -10.80
CA SER A 215 -10.38 9.96 -10.58
C SER A 215 -11.12 10.68 -9.46
N SER A 216 -10.53 10.78 -8.27
CA SER A 216 -11.05 11.65 -7.21
C SER A 216 -11.08 13.09 -7.76
N ARG A 217 -12.24 13.57 -8.20
CA ARG A 217 -12.43 14.99 -8.49
C ARG A 217 -12.27 15.70 -7.16
N SER A 218 -11.24 16.55 -7.05
CA SER A 218 -11.13 17.56 -6.00
C SER A 218 -12.50 18.19 -5.79
N ARG A 219 -13.16 17.83 -4.69
CA ARG A 219 -14.39 18.45 -4.25
C ARG A 219 -13.96 19.86 -3.84
N ARG A 220 -14.18 20.85 -4.72
CA ARG A 220 -14.04 22.26 -4.36
C ARG A 220 -14.72 22.45 -3.01
N PRO A 221 -14.10 23.12 -2.02
CA PRO A 221 -14.81 23.48 -0.81
C PRO A 221 -16.07 24.22 -1.25
N GLY A 222 -17.23 23.68 -0.89
CA GLY A 222 -18.48 24.38 -1.10
C GLY A 222 -18.33 25.76 -0.49
N ARG A 223 -18.62 26.80 -1.28
CA ARG A 223 -18.85 28.15 -0.77
C ARG A 223 -19.82 28.01 0.39
N VAL A 224 -19.32 28.14 1.61
CA VAL A 224 -20.15 28.40 2.78
C VAL A 224 -20.88 29.72 2.49
N GLY A 225 -22.18 29.69 2.74
CA GLY A 225 -23.19 30.64 2.30
C GLY A 225 -22.74 32.09 2.18
N ALA A 226 -22.95 32.64 0.99
CA ALA A 226 -23.53 33.97 0.93
C ALA A 226 -24.94 33.84 1.51
N VAL A 227 -25.11 34.27 2.76
CA VAL A 227 -26.42 34.59 3.31
C VAL A 227 -26.31 36.00 3.86
N ALA A 228 -26.99 36.90 3.13
CA ALA A 228 -27.51 38.22 3.48
C ALA A 228 -26.67 39.13 4.38
#